data_AF-A2E7C3-F1
#
_entry.id   AF-A2E7C3-F1
#
_cell.length_a   1.000
_cell.length_b   1.000
_cell.length_c   1.000
_cell.angle_alpha   90.00
_cell.angle_beta   90.00
_cell.angle_gamma   90.00
#
_symmetry.space_group_name_H-M   'P 1'
#
loop_
_entity.id
_entity.type
_entity.pdbx_description
1 polymer ?
#
loop_
_entity_poly.entity_id
_entity_poly.type
_entity_poly.pdbx_seq_one_letter_code
_entity_poly.pdbx_strand_id
1 'polypeptide(L)'
;MSKLDPPKYNASPFLVDSILSIFTNHLPPRLSSELQPFFVTDKSEENPVTVLNTDLFLSSCKSIERPFYESFSHTLAFEEFLNKVTENYQRMQEERHEGRLFFSDCSL
;
A
#
# COMPACT_ATOMS: atom_id res chain seq x y z
N MET A 1 -31.91 5.50 -43.43
CA MET A 1 -30.97 6.24 -42.56
C MET A 1 -30.01 5.22 -41.95
N SER A 2 -28.77 5.16 -42.43
CA SER A 2 -27.73 4.31 -41.85
C SER A 2 -27.30 4.89 -40.50
N LYS A 3 -27.35 4.07 -39.44
CA LYS A 3 -26.80 4.44 -38.14
C LYS A 3 -25.29 4.60 -38.30
N LEU A 4 -24.75 5.80 -38.08
CA LEU A 4 -23.32 5.97 -37.91
C LEU A 4 -22.96 5.35 -36.56
N ASP A 5 -22.15 4.30 -36.56
CA ASP A 5 -21.57 3.79 -35.32
C ASP A 5 -20.67 4.88 -34.70
N PRO A 6 -20.69 5.05 -33.37
CA PRO A 6 -19.84 6.04 -32.71
C PRO A 6 -18.36 5.75 -33.02
N PRO A 7 -17.54 6.78 -33.24
CA PRO A 7 -16.14 6.59 -33.57
C PRO A 7 -15.44 5.81 -32.45
N LYS A 8 -14.83 4.67 -32.82
CA LYS A 8 -14.04 3.87 -31.91
C LYS A 8 -12.78 4.65 -31.53
N TYR A 9 -12.78 5.24 -30.34
CA TYR A 9 -11.64 5.97 -29.80
C TYR A 9 -10.55 4.99 -29.39
N ASN A 10 -9.49 4.89 -30.19
CA ASN A 10 -8.28 4.19 -29.81
C ASN A 10 -7.34 5.21 -29.17
N ALA A 11 -7.20 5.16 -27.84
CA ALA A 11 -6.23 5.99 -27.15
C ALA A 11 -4.82 5.68 -27.69
N SER A 12 -4.02 6.74 -27.90
CA SER A 12 -2.62 6.57 -28.30
C SER A 12 -1.89 5.71 -27.26
N PRO A 13 -1.10 4.69 -27.66
CA PRO A 13 -0.32 3.88 -26.73
C PRO A 13 0.53 4.73 -25.77
N PHE A 14 1.14 5.80 -26.29
CA PHE A 14 1.92 6.75 -25.49
C PHE A 14 1.12 7.39 -24.36
N LEU A 15 -0.16 7.69 -24.60
CA LEU A 15 -1.05 8.27 -23.58
C LEU A 15 -1.40 7.23 -22.52
N VAL A 16 -1.70 5.99 -22.95
CA VAL A 16 -2.00 4.88 -22.03
C VAL A 16 -0.80 4.63 -21.12
N ASP A 17 0.40 4.52 -21.68
CA ASP A 17 1.64 4.30 -20.93
C ASP A 17 1.93 5.45 -19.96
N SER A 18 1.69 6.70 -20.38
CA SER A 18 1.86 7.87 -19.52
C SER A 18 0.91 7.84 -18.32
N ILE A 19 -0.36 7.49 -18.55
CA ILE A 19 -1.36 7.38 -17.49
C ILE A 19 -0.97 6.26 -16.52
N LEU A 20 -0.64 5.08 -17.04
CA LEU A 20 -0.23 3.94 -16.23
C LEU A 20 1.00 4.27 -15.38
N SER A 21 2.01 4.92 -15.98
CA SER A 21 3.22 5.35 -15.28
C SER A 21 2.91 6.28 -14.09
N ILE A 22 2.00 7.25 -14.27
CA ILE A 22 1.58 8.13 -13.18
C ILE A 22 0.94 7.32 -12.05
N PHE A 23 0.01 6.42 -12.36
CA PHE A 23 -0.63 5.59 -11.34
C PHE A 23 0.38 4.69 -10.62
N THR A 24 1.28 4.02 -11.34
CA THR A 24 2.28 3.11 -10.75
C THR A 24 3.29 3.84 -9.87
N ASN A 25 3.63 5.08 -10.21
CA ASN A 25 4.64 5.84 -9.49
C ASN A 25 4.08 6.63 -8.29
N HIS A 26 2.78 6.92 -8.26
CA HIS A 26 2.20 7.74 -7.20
C HIS A 26 1.29 6.97 -6.24
N LEU A 27 0.47 6.04 -6.74
CA LEU A 27 -0.53 5.38 -5.91
C LEU A 27 0.10 4.39 -4.92
N PRO A 28 0.96 3.42 -5.34
CA PRO A 28 1.54 2.46 -4.40
C PRO A 28 2.39 3.10 -3.30
N PRO A 29 3.29 4.07 -3.56
CA PRO A 29 4.07 4.70 -2.51
C PRO A 29 3.21 5.47 -1.51
N ARG A 30 2.20 6.19 -2.00
CA ARG A 30 1.27 6.94 -1.15
C ARG A 30 0.47 6.00 -0.28
N LEU A 31 -0.13 4.95 -0.86
CA LEU A 31 -0.92 3.98 -0.12
C LEU A 31 -0.07 3.26 0.93
N SER A 32 1.17 2.89 0.59
CA SER A 32 2.12 2.28 1.53
C SER A 32 2.33 3.16 2.77
N SER A 33 2.57 4.45 2.56
CA SER A 33 2.72 5.42 3.66
C SER A 33 1.44 5.58 4.48
N GLU A 34 0.26 5.56 3.84
CA GLU A 34 -1.03 5.68 4.52
C GLU A 34 -1.34 4.41 5.34
N LEU A 35 -0.87 3.23 4.95
CA LEU A 35 -1.09 1.97 5.67
C LEU A 35 -0.19 1.81 6.92
N GLN A 36 0.97 2.46 6.97
CA GLN A 36 1.95 2.28 8.05
C GLN A 36 1.38 2.36 9.48
N PRO A 37 0.52 3.34 9.83
CA PRO A 37 -0.02 3.47 11.18
C PRO A 37 -0.94 2.33 11.60
N PHE A 38 -1.40 1.52 10.65
CA PHE A 38 -2.38 0.45 10.87
C PHE A 38 -1.72 -0.93 10.98
N PHE A 39 -0.40 -1.03 10.86
CA PHE A 39 0.31 -2.27 11.16
C PHE A 39 0.37 -2.52 12.66
N VAL A 40 -0.04 -3.72 13.04
CA VAL A 40 -0.01 -4.20 14.42
C VAL A 40 0.94 -5.39 14.46
N THR A 41 1.92 -5.34 15.37
CA THR A 41 2.87 -6.42 15.58
C THR A 41 2.56 -7.09 16.92
N ASP A 42 2.24 -8.38 16.88
CA ASP A 42 2.22 -9.20 18.08
C ASP A 42 3.67 -9.56 18.45
N LYS A 43 4.06 -9.22 19.68
CA LYS A 43 5.42 -9.44 20.22
C LYS A 43 5.44 -10.50 21.33
N SER A 44 4.29 -11.11 21.63
CA SER A 44 4.21 -12.14 22.66
C SER A 44 4.70 -13.51 22.19
N GLU A 45 4.73 -13.72 20.88
CA GLU A 45 5.21 -14.94 20.23
C GLU A 45 6.72 -14.93 19.99
N GLU A 46 7.32 -16.13 19.98
CA GLU A 46 8.75 -16.33 19.67
C GLU A 46 9.10 -15.86 18.25
N ASN A 47 8.10 -15.83 17.36
CA ASN A 47 8.18 -15.24 16.02
C ASN A 47 7.15 -14.11 15.90
N PRO A 48 7.55 -12.83 16.03
CA PRO A 48 6.61 -11.72 16.03
C PRO A 48 5.91 -11.60 14.68
N VAL A 49 4.58 -11.59 14.69
CA VAL A 49 3.76 -11.50 13.48
C VAL A 49 3.28 -10.07 13.33
N THR A 50 3.52 -9.48 12.15
CA THR A 50 3.01 -8.15 11.80
C THR A 50 1.88 -8.28 10.80
N VAL A 51 0.72 -7.71 11.13
CA VAL A 51 -0.49 -7.73 10.29
C VAL A 51 -1.05 -6.33 10.12
N LEU A 52 -1.72 -6.07 9.00
CA LEU A 52 -2.48 -4.85 8.81
C LEU A 52 -3.83 -4.97 9.50
N ASN A 53 -4.19 -4.00 10.33
CA ASN A 53 -5.55 -3.87 10.84
C ASN A 53 -6.43 -3.16 9.79
N THR A 54 -6.97 -3.95 8.86
CA THR A 54 -7.80 -3.45 7.75
C THR A 54 -9.06 -2.74 8.24
N ASP A 55 -9.70 -3.21 9.32
CA ASP A 55 -10.89 -2.57 9.87
C ASP A 55 -10.59 -1.16 10.38
N LEU A 56 -9.46 -1.01 11.09
CA LEU A 56 -9.01 0.29 11.58
C LEU A 56 -8.66 1.22 10.41
N PHE A 57 -7.97 0.70 9.38
CA PHE A 57 -7.69 1.46 8.15
C PHE A 57 -8.99 1.94 7.49
N LEU A 58 -9.95 1.05 7.22
CA LEU A 58 -11.24 1.39 6.58
C LEU A 58 -12.09 2.36 7.41
N SER A 59 -11.94 2.32 8.74
CA SER A 59 -12.59 3.29 9.64
C SER A 59 -12.00 4.69 9.54
N SER A 60 -10.71 4.80 9.16
CA SER A 60 -10.01 6.07 8.98
C SER A 60 -10.21 6.70 7.59
N CYS A 61 -10.60 5.90 6.59
CA CYS A 61 -10.84 6.37 5.23
C CYS A 61 -12.03 7.34 5.18
N LYS A 62 -11.95 8.30 4.25
CA LYS A 62 -13.10 9.17 3.95
C LYS A 62 -14.28 8.34 3.44
N SER A 63 -15.50 8.76 3.77
CA SER A 63 -16.72 8.05 3.38
C SER A 63 -16.85 7.79 1.88
N ILE A 64 -16.35 8.70 1.04
CA ILE A 64 -16.36 8.56 -0.42
C ILE A 64 -15.34 7.55 -0.95
N GLU A 65 -14.24 7.34 -0.22
CA GLU A 65 -13.15 6.44 -0.62
C GLU A 65 -13.31 5.03 -0.04
N ARG A 66 -14.05 4.90 1.08
CA ARG A 66 -14.26 3.64 1.80
C ARG A 66 -14.77 2.49 0.90
N PRO A 67 -15.78 2.67 0.03
CA PRO A 67 -16.26 1.58 -0.83
C PRO A 67 -15.19 1.07 -1.79
N PHE A 68 -14.30 1.95 -2.26
CA PHE A 68 -13.17 1.57 -3.09
C PHE A 68 -12.18 0.72 -2.30
N TYR A 69 -11.74 1.20 -1.14
CA TYR A 69 -10.75 0.47 -0.33
C TYR A 69 -11.27 -0.86 0.20
N GLU A 70 -12.56 -0.92 0.56
CA GLU A 70 -13.24 -2.16 0.98
C GLU A 70 -13.33 -3.17 -0.17
N SER A 71 -13.56 -2.72 -1.40
CA SER A 71 -13.52 -3.62 -2.57
C SER A 71 -12.09 -4.02 -2.92
N PHE A 72 -11.16 -3.06 -2.87
CA PHE A 72 -9.76 -3.25 -3.24
C PHE A 72 -9.04 -4.20 -2.28
N SER A 73 -9.34 -4.14 -0.99
CA SER A 73 -8.70 -4.99 0.03
C SER A 73 -8.96 -6.50 -0.16
N HIS A 74 -9.98 -6.87 -0.93
CA HIS A 74 -10.31 -8.25 -1.26
C HIS A 74 -9.70 -8.74 -2.57
N THR A 75 -8.85 -7.94 -3.22
CA THR A 75 -8.23 -8.30 -4.50
C THR A 75 -6.86 -8.95 -4.31
N LEU A 76 -6.48 -9.86 -5.20
CA LEU A 76 -5.12 -10.45 -5.24
C LEU A 76 -4.04 -9.37 -5.39
N ALA A 77 -4.33 -8.31 -6.16
CA ALA A 77 -3.41 -7.20 -6.34
C ALA A 77 -3.11 -6.47 -5.01
N PHE A 78 -4.11 -6.33 -4.14
CA PHE A 78 -3.91 -5.75 -2.82
C PHE A 78 -3.13 -6.70 -1.91
N GLU A 79 -3.40 -7.99 -1.94
CA GLU A 79 -2.64 -8.99 -1.17
C GLU A 79 -1.15 -8.98 -1.53
N GLU A 80 -0.83 -9.02 -2.83
CA GLU A 80 0.56 -8.95 -3.32
C GLU A 80 1.23 -7.62 -2.94
N PHE A 81 0.50 -6.52 -3.03
CA PHE A 81 0.97 -5.21 -2.60
C PHE A 81 1.25 -5.20 -1.09
N LEU A 82 0.32 -5.70 -0.28
CA LEU A 82 0.41 -5.69 1.16
C LEU A 82 1.57 -6.55 1.66
N ASN A 83 1.82 -7.70 1.05
CA ASN A 83 2.98 -8.54 1.36
C ASN A 83 4.29 -7.76 1.22
N LYS A 84 4.48 -7.06 0.08
CA LYS A 84 5.67 -6.22 -0.15
C LYS A 84 5.79 -5.06 0.84
N VAL A 85 4.66 -4.43 1.18
CA VAL A 85 4.65 -3.33 2.16
C VAL A 85 5.00 -3.84 3.55
N THR A 86 4.48 -5.01 3.95
CA THR A 86 4.73 -5.64 5.25
C THR A 86 6.19 -6.01 5.41
N GLU A 87 6.79 -6.65 4.40
CA GLU A 87 8.23 -6.98 4.38
C GLU A 87 9.12 -5.75 4.53
N ASN A 88 8.81 -4.67 3.81
CA ASN A 88 9.55 -3.41 3.92
C ASN A 88 9.37 -2.77 5.30
N TYR A 89 8.16 -2.80 5.85
CA TYR A 89 7.88 -2.27 7.18
C TYR A 89 8.67 -3.02 8.25
N GLN A 90 8.70 -4.35 8.21
CA GLN A 90 9.47 -5.18 9.14
C GLN A 90 10.97 -4.83 9.08
N ARG A 91 11.54 -4.77 7.87
CA ARG A 91 12.95 -4.37 7.66
C ARG A 91 13.26 -3.00 8.27
N MET A 92 12.37 -2.01 8.07
CA MET A 92 12.54 -0.68 8.66
C MET A 92 12.48 -0.67 10.19
N GLN A 93 11.72 -1.58 10.81
CA GLN A 93 11.65 -1.69 12.27
C GLN A 93 12.91 -2.35 12.85
N GLU A 94 13.48 -3.33 12.15
CA GLU A 94 14.76 -3.97 12.50
C GLU A 94 15.90 -2.96 12.46
N GLU A 95 16.05 -2.20 11.37
CA GLU A 95 17.08 -1.15 11.23
C GLU A 95 16.96 -0.08 12.34
N ARG A 96 15.73 0.30 12.72
CA ARG A 96 15.49 1.25 13.83
C ARG A 96 15.80 0.67 15.20
N HIS A 97 15.75 -0.64 15.36
CA HIS A 97 16.13 -1.31 16.60
C HIS A 97 17.65 -1.38 16.70
N GLU A 98 18.33 -1.82 15.64
CA GLU A 98 19.79 -1.88 15.56
C GLU A 98 20.44 -0.50 15.73
N GLY A 99 19.92 0.53 15.03
CA GLY A 99 20.40 1.89 15.20
C GLY A 99 20.25 2.41 16.64
N ARG A 100 19.16 2.05 17.33
CA ARG A 100 18.98 2.41 18.75
C ARG A 100 19.96 1.70 19.68
N LEU A 101 20.28 0.44 19.42
CA LEU A 101 21.31 -0.29 20.17
C LEU A 101 22.68 0.37 19.99
N PHE A 102 23.03 0.77 18.77
CA PHE A 102 24.29 1.44 18.46
C PHE A 102 24.48 2.76 19.23
N PHE A 103 23.43 3.59 19.34
CA PHE A 103 23.50 4.83 20.12
C PHE A 103 23.54 4.60 21.64
N SER A 104 22.93 3.51 22.13
CA SER A 104 23.02 3.13 23.55
C SER A 104 24.46 2.74 23.93
N ASP A 105 25.17 2.04 23.04
CA ASP A 105 26.54 1.57 23.30
C ASP A 105 27.60 2.68 23.16
N CYS A 106 27.32 3.74 22.40
CA CYS A 106 28.21 4.91 22.29
C CYS A 106 28.07 5.94 23.43
N SER A 107 27.23 5.67 24.44
CA SER A 107 26.93 6.60 25.54
C SER A 107 27.72 6.33 26.84
N LEU A 108 28.86 5.61 26.77
CA LEU A 108 29.74 5.30 27.91
C LEU A 108 31.06 6.05 27.86
#